data_AF-A0A7U9WV33-F1
#
_entry.id   AF-A0A7U9WV33-F1
#
_cell.length_a   1.000
_cell.length_b   1.000
_cell.length_c   1.000
_cell.angle_alpha   90.00
_cell.angle_beta   90.00
_cell.angle_gamma   90.00
#
_symmetry.space_group_name_H-M   'P 1'
#
loop_
_entity.id
_entity.type
_entity.pdbx_description
1 polymer ?
#
loop_
_entity_poly.entity_id
_entity_poly.type
_entity_poly.pdbx_seq_one_letter_code
_entity_poly.pdbx_strand_id
1 'polypeptide(L)'
;MGQIAASAGQISLGADQVASSAQVLAQGATDQASSVQEISATVANIAESAQQTFATATEAGGFVNQAGAQLGVSIDCVKELNVAMENISGTSREINTIIATIENIAFQINILALNAAVEAARAGSAGKGFAVVAEEVRNLAAKSDEAAKATKELIESSIVAVNEGSDAMSRVTEALEKTGYYAGNVTSRMTVLVEEVEGQTAAIAQVNEGIEQISAVVETNSATSEECAAASEELSSQAGLLKSLMGSFKIKGRR
;
A
#
# COMPACT_ATOMS: atom_id res chain seq x y z
N MET A 1 72.30 10.90 -46.89
CA MET A 1 71.28 11.83 -47.42
C MET A 1 69.94 11.13 -47.68
N GLY A 2 69.90 10.08 -48.51
CA GLY A 2 68.65 9.36 -48.82
C GLY A 2 67.92 8.77 -47.60
N GLN A 3 68.64 8.19 -46.63
CA GLN A 3 68.04 7.66 -45.40
C GLN A 3 67.38 8.75 -44.54
N ILE A 4 68.00 9.92 -44.38
CA ILE A 4 67.44 11.04 -43.59
C ILE A 4 66.17 11.58 -44.26
N ALA A 5 66.17 11.74 -45.59
CA ALA A 5 64.99 12.16 -46.34
C ALA A 5 63.84 11.14 -46.26
N ALA A 6 64.17 9.84 -46.26
CA ALA A 6 63.19 8.77 -46.06
C ALA A 6 62.61 8.79 -44.63
N SER A 7 63.46 8.93 -43.60
CA SER A 7 63.02 9.06 -42.21
C SER A 7 62.16 10.30 -41.99
N ALA A 8 62.50 11.45 -42.57
CA ALA A 8 61.66 12.65 -42.52
C ALA A 8 60.29 12.40 -43.18
N GLY A 9 60.25 11.69 -44.32
CA GLY A 9 58.99 11.27 -44.93
C GLY A 9 58.15 10.36 -44.04
N GLN A 10 58.77 9.42 -43.33
CA GLN A 10 58.07 8.56 -42.37
C GLN A 10 57.57 9.33 -41.14
N ILE A 11 58.32 10.32 -40.65
CA ILE A 11 57.89 11.18 -39.54
C ILE A 11 56.65 11.99 -39.95
N SER A 12 56.65 12.61 -41.13
CA SER A 12 55.50 13.36 -41.64
C SER A 12 54.26 12.47 -41.77
N LEU A 13 54.39 11.28 -42.37
CA LEU A 13 53.27 10.33 -42.46
C LEU A 13 52.77 9.87 -41.08
N GLY A 14 53.68 9.59 -40.16
CA GLY A 14 53.32 9.20 -38.78
C GLY A 14 52.61 10.33 -38.04
N ALA A 15 53.07 11.58 -38.20
CA ALA A 15 52.47 12.75 -37.61
C ALA A 15 51.05 13.00 -38.17
N ASP A 16 50.87 12.94 -39.50
CA ASP A 16 49.55 13.08 -40.11
C ASP A 16 48.55 12.02 -39.59
N GLN A 17 49.02 10.79 -39.35
CA GLN A 17 48.20 9.72 -38.78
C GLN A 17 47.87 9.93 -37.30
N VAL A 18 48.80 10.45 -36.50
CA VAL A 18 48.54 10.82 -35.10
C VAL A 18 47.56 11.98 -35.03
N ALA A 19 47.71 13.01 -35.87
CA ALA A 19 46.77 14.13 -35.97
C ALA A 19 45.35 13.65 -36.30
N SER A 20 45.22 12.79 -37.31
CA SER A 20 43.91 12.21 -37.67
C SER A 20 43.31 11.39 -36.53
N SER A 21 44.12 10.63 -35.80
CA SER A 21 43.64 9.81 -34.66
C SER A 21 43.22 10.69 -33.49
N ALA A 22 43.95 11.77 -33.24
CA ALA A 22 43.64 12.76 -32.23
C ALA A 22 42.32 13.50 -32.54
N GLN A 23 42.08 13.87 -33.80
CA GLN A 23 40.80 14.47 -34.22
C GLN A 23 39.61 13.52 -33.94
N VAL A 24 39.77 12.23 -34.23
CA VAL A 24 38.75 11.21 -33.95
C VAL A 24 38.52 11.05 -32.44
N LEU A 25 39.60 11.09 -31.65
CA LEU A 25 39.50 11.01 -30.18
C LEU A 25 38.80 12.25 -29.60
N ALA A 26 39.08 13.45 -30.10
CA ALA A 26 38.38 14.67 -29.71
C ALA A 26 36.89 14.63 -30.03
N GLN A 27 36.52 14.13 -31.21
CA GLN A 27 35.11 13.92 -31.57
C GLN A 27 34.46 12.90 -30.63
N GLY A 28 35.12 11.77 -30.38
CA GLY A 28 34.65 10.75 -29.45
C GLY A 28 34.48 11.28 -28.02
N ALA A 29 35.38 12.15 -27.56
CA ALA A 29 35.25 12.83 -26.27
C ALA A 29 34.03 13.77 -26.23
N THR A 30 33.74 14.49 -27.32
CA THR A 30 32.55 15.35 -27.43
C THR A 30 31.24 14.54 -27.37
N ASP A 31 31.20 13.40 -28.06
CA ASP A 31 30.04 12.50 -28.06
C ASP A 31 29.86 11.86 -26.66
N GLN A 32 30.97 11.49 -26.00
CA GLN A 32 30.95 11.00 -24.61
C GLN A 32 30.46 12.07 -23.64
N ALA A 33 30.90 13.33 -23.77
CA ALA A 33 30.45 14.43 -22.92
C ALA A 33 28.92 14.60 -22.98
N SER A 34 28.36 14.53 -24.19
CA SER A 34 26.90 14.58 -24.41
C SER A 34 26.18 13.42 -23.72
N SER A 35 26.74 12.21 -23.84
CA SER A 35 26.19 11.01 -23.19
C SER A 35 26.24 11.10 -21.66
N VAL A 36 27.33 11.63 -21.10
CA VAL A 36 27.52 11.86 -19.65
C VAL A 36 26.47 12.85 -19.14
N GLN A 37 26.18 13.93 -19.88
CA GLN A 37 25.14 14.88 -19.50
C GLN A 37 23.74 14.24 -19.48
N GLU A 38 23.41 13.43 -20.48
CA GLU A 38 22.12 12.73 -20.54
C GLU A 38 21.96 11.71 -19.40
N ILE A 39 23.02 10.96 -19.09
CA ILE A 39 23.05 10.04 -17.95
C ILE A 39 22.88 10.83 -16.64
N SER A 40 23.58 11.95 -16.47
CA SER A 40 23.47 12.81 -15.27
C SER A 40 22.04 13.29 -15.06
N ALA A 41 21.37 13.75 -16.12
CA ALA A 41 19.98 14.17 -16.06
C ALA A 41 19.04 13.01 -15.68
N THR A 42 19.28 11.83 -16.25
CA THR A 42 18.51 10.63 -15.92
C THR A 42 18.68 10.23 -14.45
N VAL A 43 19.90 10.27 -13.93
CA VAL A 43 20.20 9.94 -12.53
C VAL A 43 19.57 10.97 -11.58
N ALA A 44 19.57 12.26 -11.93
CA ALA A 44 18.87 13.29 -11.16
C ALA A 44 17.36 13.03 -11.06
N ASN A 45 16.72 12.65 -12.18
CA ASN A 45 15.29 12.28 -12.18
C ASN A 45 15.01 11.04 -11.33
N ILE A 46 15.91 10.04 -11.34
CA ILE A 46 15.79 8.85 -10.49
C ILE A 46 15.93 9.24 -9.01
N ALA A 47 16.84 10.16 -8.66
CA ALA A 47 17.00 10.66 -7.30
C ALA A 47 15.74 11.37 -6.78
N GLU A 48 15.15 12.23 -7.61
CA GLU A 48 13.88 12.89 -7.28
C GLU A 48 12.75 11.86 -7.08
N SER A 49 12.65 10.88 -7.98
CA SER A 49 11.64 9.81 -7.88
C SER A 49 11.81 8.96 -6.62
N ALA A 50 13.05 8.67 -6.21
CA ALA A 50 13.35 7.97 -4.96
C ALA A 50 12.88 8.80 -3.75
N GLN A 51 13.18 10.10 -3.71
CA GLN A 51 12.74 10.99 -2.64
C GLN A 51 11.21 11.09 -2.54
N GLN A 52 10.52 11.15 -3.68
CA GLN A 52 9.06 11.15 -3.73
C GLN A 52 8.47 9.82 -3.24
N THR A 53 9.11 8.70 -3.60
CA THR A 53 8.71 7.36 -3.14
C THR A 53 8.85 7.23 -1.63
N PHE A 54 9.95 7.73 -1.04
CA PHE A 54 10.14 7.78 0.41
C PHE A 54 9.02 8.55 1.12
N ALA A 55 8.71 9.76 0.63
CA ALA A 55 7.66 10.59 1.21
C ALA A 55 6.29 9.91 1.14
N THR A 56 5.97 9.31 -0.01
CA THR A 56 4.70 8.61 -0.23
C THR A 56 4.59 7.36 0.66
N ALA A 57 5.67 6.59 0.80
CA ALA A 57 5.70 5.41 1.67
C ALA A 57 5.49 5.80 3.15
N THR A 58 6.12 6.89 3.59
CA THR A 58 5.98 7.42 4.94
C THR A 58 4.54 7.89 5.21
N GLU A 59 3.96 8.63 4.28
CA GLU A 59 2.57 9.10 4.38
C GLU A 59 1.59 7.91 4.40
N ALA A 60 1.78 6.93 3.52
CA ALA A 60 0.99 5.71 3.50
C ALA A 60 1.06 4.95 4.83
N GLY A 61 2.25 4.83 5.42
CA GLY A 61 2.41 4.27 6.78
C GLY A 61 1.63 5.04 7.84
N GLY A 62 1.58 6.38 7.72
CA GLY A 62 0.76 7.24 8.57
C GLY A 62 -0.74 6.95 8.47
N PHE A 63 -1.28 6.84 7.25
CA PHE A 63 -2.70 6.51 7.04
C PHE A 63 -3.06 5.13 7.57
N VAL A 64 -2.18 4.14 7.39
CA VAL A 64 -2.42 2.78 7.91
C VAL A 64 -2.46 2.76 9.44
N ASN A 65 -1.59 3.54 10.11
CA ASN A 65 -1.64 3.68 11.57
C ASN A 65 -2.95 4.32 12.04
N GLN A 66 -3.44 5.36 11.35
CA GLN A 66 -4.74 5.97 11.67
C GLN A 66 -5.90 4.98 11.45
N ALA A 67 -5.86 4.21 10.35
CA ALA A 67 -6.84 3.16 10.10
C ALA A 67 -6.80 2.07 11.18
N GLY A 68 -5.61 1.69 11.64
CA GLY A 68 -5.40 0.76 12.76
C GLY A 68 -6.03 1.26 14.06
N ALA A 69 -5.87 2.55 14.39
CA ALA A 69 -6.52 3.16 15.55
C ALA A 69 -8.05 3.12 15.43
N GLN A 70 -8.59 3.45 14.25
CA GLN A 70 -10.04 3.42 14.00
C GLN A 70 -10.62 2.00 14.03
N LEU A 71 -9.86 1.00 13.60
CA LEU A 71 -10.22 -0.41 13.75
C LEU A 71 -10.33 -0.79 15.23
N GLY A 72 -9.39 -0.33 16.07
CA GLY A 72 -9.44 -0.54 17.52
C GLY A 72 -10.75 -0.03 18.14
N VAL A 73 -11.12 1.22 17.82
CA VAL A 73 -12.41 1.80 18.25
C VAL A 73 -13.59 0.97 17.74
N SER A 74 -13.55 0.51 16.50
CA SER A 74 -14.63 -0.28 15.90
C SER A 74 -14.81 -1.63 16.60
N ILE A 75 -13.70 -2.29 16.97
CA ILE A 75 -13.72 -3.54 17.74
C ILE A 75 -14.37 -3.33 19.11
N ASP A 76 -14.05 -2.23 19.79
CA ASP A 76 -14.64 -1.93 21.10
C ASP A 76 -16.15 -1.62 20.99
N CYS A 77 -16.60 -0.89 19.97
CA CYS A 77 -18.03 -0.71 19.70
C CYS A 77 -18.76 -2.04 19.46
N VAL A 78 -18.15 -2.99 18.74
CA VAL A 78 -18.75 -4.31 18.51
C VAL A 78 -18.85 -5.12 19.80
N LYS A 79 -17.86 -5.01 20.71
CA LYS A 79 -17.94 -5.62 22.04
C LYS A 79 -19.11 -5.05 22.85
N GLU A 80 -19.28 -3.73 22.86
CA GLU A 80 -20.42 -3.09 23.53
C GLU A 80 -21.77 -3.56 22.96
N LEU A 81 -21.87 -3.70 21.64
CA LEU A 81 -23.06 -4.23 20.98
C LEU A 81 -23.36 -5.69 21.36
N ASN A 82 -22.33 -6.54 21.47
CA ASN A 82 -22.50 -7.92 21.92
C ASN A 82 -23.05 -7.98 23.35
N VAL A 83 -22.54 -7.15 24.26
CA VAL A 83 -23.06 -7.05 25.63
C VAL A 83 -24.52 -6.58 25.64
N ALA A 84 -24.88 -5.61 24.81
CA ALA A 84 -26.26 -5.16 24.67
C ALA A 84 -27.18 -6.27 24.17
N MET A 85 -26.76 -7.05 23.17
CA MET A 85 -27.52 -8.20 22.66
C MET A 85 -27.70 -9.29 23.73
N GLU A 86 -26.67 -9.58 24.53
CA GLU A 86 -26.75 -10.53 25.63
C GLU A 86 -27.78 -10.09 26.69
N ASN A 87 -27.78 -8.80 27.04
CA ASN A 87 -28.76 -8.22 27.96
C ASN A 87 -30.19 -8.30 27.40
N ILE A 88 -30.40 -8.02 26.11
CA ILE A 88 -31.71 -8.16 25.44
C ILE A 88 -32.16 -9.62 25.44
N SER A 89 -31.26 -10.56 25.16
CA SER A 89 -31.54 -12.00 25.19
C SER A 89 -31.95 -12.44 26.60
N GLY A 90 -31.22 -11.99 27.63
CA GLY A 90 -31.54 -12.28 29.03
C GLY A 90 -32.91 -11.76 29.46
N THR A 91 -33.18 -10.47 29.22
CA THR A 91 -34.47 -9.84 29.54
C THR A 91 -35.63 -10.48 28.78
N SER A 92 -35.42 -10.89 27.52
CA SER A 92 -36.45 -11.59 26.74
C SER A 92 -36.81 -12.96 27.33
N ARG A 93 -35.85 -13.70 27.89
CA ARG A 93 -36.11 -14.97 28.59
C ARG A 93 -36.89 -14.77 29.89
N GLU A 94 -36.58 -13.71 30.63
CA GLU A 94 -37.35 -13.33 31.82
C GLU A 94 -38.81 -13.01 31.45
N ILE A 95 -39.02 -12.22 30.38
CA ILE A 95 -40.36 -11.92 29.87
C ILE A 95 -41.10 -13.21 29.47
N ASN A 96 -40.43 -14.15 28.80
CA ASN A 96 -41.04 -15.44 28.43
C ASN A 96 -41.52 -16.22 29.68
N THR A 97 -40.74 -16.19 30.76
CA THR A 97 -41.11 -16.81 32.05
C THR A 97 -42.33 -16.14 32.68
N ILE A 98 -42.42 -14.81 32.62
CA ILE A 98 -43.58 -14.04 33.09
C ILE A 98 -44.83 -14.40 32.26
N ILE A 99 -44.70 -14.48 30.94
CA ILE A 99 -45.81 -14.85 30.04
C ILE A 99 -46.32 -16.26 30.34
N ALA A 100 -45.43 -17.23 30.58
CA ALA A 100 -45.82 -18.58 30.99
C ALA A 100 -46.58 -18.59 32.32
N THR A 101 -46.23 -17.69 33.24
CA THR A 101 -46.97 -17.51 34.50
C THR A 101 -48.36 -16.91 34.26
N ILE A 102 -48.49 -15.94 33.36
CA ILE A 102 -49.78 -15.35 32.97
C ILE A 102 -50.69 -16.40 32.32
N GLU A 103 -50.14 -17.23 31.41
CA GLU A 103 -50.85 -18.36 30.80
C GLU A 103 -51.38 -19.32 31.88
N ASN A 104 -50.56 -19.64 32.89
CA ASN A 104 -50.97 -20.49 34.00
C ASN A 104 -52.09 -19.85 34.85
N ILE A 105 -52.00 -18.54 35.14
CA ILE A 105 -53.04 -17.80 35.87
C ILE A 105 -54.34 -17.77 35.07
N ALA A 106 -54.30 -17.49 33.77
CA ALA A 106 -55.46 -17.49 32.90
C ALA A 106 -56.14 -18.88 32.88
N PHE A 107 -55.35 -19.95 32.82
CA PHE A 107 -55.85 -21.32 32.94
C PHE A 107 -56.54 -21.59 34.30
N GLN A 108 -55.94 -21.17 35.41
CA GLN A 108 -56.55 -21.31 36.74
C GLN A 108 -57.86 -20.53 36.87
N ILE A 109 -57.92 -19.30 36.37
CA ILE A 109 -59.14 -18.47 36.35
C ILE A 109 -60.22 -19.16 35.53
N ASN A 110 -59.87 -19.71 34.36
CA ASN A 110 -60.80 -20.45 33.51
C ASN A 110 -61.42 -21.66 34.24
N ILE A 111 -60.61 -22.42 34.99
CA ILE A 111 -61.09 -23.54 35.82
C ILE A 111 -61.98 -23.05 36.97
N LEU A 112 -61.59 -21.96 37.66
CA LEU A 112 -62.43 -21.36 38.71
C LEU A 112 -63.79 -20.90 38.18
N ALA A 113 -63.80 -20.23 37.02
CA ALA A 113 -65.00 -19.74 36.36
C ALA A 113 -65.91 -20.90 35.93
N LEU A 114 -65.34 -21.99 35.42
CA LEU A 114 -66.08 -23.20 35.11
C LEU A 114 -66.74 -23.81 36.36
N ASN A 115 -66.00 -23.93 37.47
CA ASN A 115 -66.54 -24.43 38.72
C ASN A 115 -67.67 -23.53 39.25
N ALA A 116 -67.50 -22.20 39.16
CA ALA A 116 -68.53 -21.24 39.55
C ALA A 116 -69.79 -21.34 38.67
N ALA A 117 -69.64 -21.54 37.35
CA ALA A 117 -70.76 -21.74 36.43
C ALA A 117 -71.54 -23.02 36.77
N VAL A 118 -70.84 -24.11 37.13
CA VAL A 118 -71.46 -25.38 37.57
C VAL A 118 -72.24 -25.19 38.87
N GLU A 119 -71.66 -24.52 39.87
CA GLU A 119 -72.35 -24.30 41.15
C GLU A 119 -73.53 -23.32 41.00
N ALA A 120 -73.41 -22.33 40.12
CA ALA A 120 -74.52 -21.43 39.77
C ALA A 120 -75.68 -22.17 39.09
N ALA A 121 -75.38 -23.12 38.18
CA ALA A 121 -76.40 -23.98 37.58
C ALA A 121 -77.09 -24.88 38.62
N ARG A 122 -76.33 -25.37 39.61
CA ARG A 122 -76.85 -26.18 40.72
C ARG A 122 -77.77 -25.41 41.66
N ALA A 123 -77.56 -24.10 41.83
CA ALA A 123 -78.44 -23.20 42.60
C ALA A 123 -79.75 -22.82 41.87
N GLY A 124 -79.95 -23.27 40.62
CA GLY A 124 -81.20 -23.08 39.88
C GLY A 124 -81.54 -21.61 39.60
N SER A 125 -82.76 -21.19 39.94
CA SER A 125 -83.24 -19.82 39.66
C SER A 125 -82.48 -18.74 40.43
N ALA A 126 -81.97 -19.04 41.63
CA ALA A 126 -81.20 -18.11 42.45
C ALA A 126 -79.78 -17.87 41.91
N GLY A 127 -79.23 -18.81 41.12
CA GLY A 127 -77.87 -18.74 40.58
C GLY A 127 -77.74 -18.06 39.22
N LYS A 128 -78.83 -17.65 38.57
CA LYS A 128 -78.81 -17.10 37.19
C LYS A 128 -77.88 -15.90 37.02
N GLY A 129 -77.84 -14.98 37.98
CA GLY A 129 -76.91 -13.83 37.94
C GLY A 129 -75.45 -14.24 38.06
N PHE A 130 -75.14 -15.20 38.93
CA PHE A 130 -73.79 -15.74 39.10
C PHE A 130 -73.32 -16.53 37.88
N ALA A 131 -74.22 -17.24 37.18
CA ALA A 131 -73.88 -17.98 35.97
C ALA A 131 -73.42 -17.04 34.84
N VAL A 132 -74.04 -15.87 34.68
CA VAL A 132 -73.64 -14.88 33.67
C VAL A 132 -72.26 -14.31 34.00
N VAL A 133 -72.00 -13.97 35.28
CA VAL A 133 -70.68 -13.47 35.71
C VAL A 133 -69.61 -14.54 35.50
N ALA A 134 -69.89 -15.80 35.82
CA ALA A 134 -68.95 -16.90 35.63
C ALA A 134 -68.59 -17.10 34.15
N GLU A 135 -69.55 -17.02 33.22
CA GLU A 135 -69.27 -17.12 31.79
C GLU A 135 -68.44 -15.92 31.27
N GLU A 136 -68.71 -14.70 31.76
CA GLU A 136 -67.92 -13.52 31.37
C GLU A 136 -66.47 -13.61 31.89
N VAL A 137 -66.27 -14.08 33.13
CA VAL A 137 -64.92 -14.34 33.67
C VAL A 137 -64.21 -15.43 32.87
N ARG A 138 -64.94 -16.47 32.44
CA ARG A 138 -64.39 -17.54 31.60
C ARG A 138 -63.92 -17.00 30.24
N ASN A 139 -64.74 -16.15 29.61
CA ASN A 139 -64.40 -15.49 28.34
C ASN A 139 -63.17 -14.57 28.49
N LEU A 140 -63.08 -13.81 29.58
CA LEU A 140 -61.93 -12.95 29.87
C LEU A 140 -60.65 -13.77 30.10
N ALA A 141 -60.75 -14.92 30.77
CA ALA A 141 -59.63 -15.84 30.95
C ALA A 141 -59.13 -16.41 29.62
N ALA A 142 -60.03 -16.83 28.73
CA ALA A 142 -59.68 -17.31 27.39
C ALA A 142 -58.98 -16.23 26.54
N LYS A 143 -59.49 -14.98 26.57
CA LYS A 143 -58.83 -13.85 25.89
C LYS A 143 -57.44 -13.55 26.46
N SER A 144 -57.25 -13.70 27.77
CA SER A 144 -55.96 -13.50 28.42
C SER A 144 -54.95 -14.57 28.02
N ASP A 145 -55.39 -15.84 27.90
CA ASP A 145 -54.58 -16.96 27.40
C ASP A 145 -54.14 -16.74 25.95
N GLU A 146 -55.07 -16.31 25.08
CA GLU A 146 -54.77 -15.98 23.68
C GLU A 146 -53.75 -14.85 23.56
N ALA A 147 -53.93 -13.77 24.32
CA ALA A 147 -52.99 -12.64 24.34
C ALA A 147 -51.61 -13.04 24.88
N ALA A 148 -51.56 -13.89 25.92
CA ALA A 148 -50.31 -14.41 26.47
C ALA A 148 -49.56 -15.22 25.41
N LYS A 149 -50.25 -16.13 24.69
CA LYS A 149 -49.65 -16.92 23.60
C LYS A 149 -49.11 -16.06 22.46
N ALA A 150 -49.89 -15.07 22.00
CA ALA A 150 -49.44 -14.14 20.98
C ALA A 150 -48.19 -13.35 21.42
N THR A 151 -48.14 -12.93 22.69
CA THR A 151 -46.96 -12.24 23.24
C THR A 151 -45.76 -13.19 23.33
N LYS A 152 -45.98 -14.46 23.70
CA LYS A 152 -44.93 -15.48 23.75
C LYS A 152 -44.27 -15.67 22.40
N GLU A 153 -45.06 -15.80 21.33
CA GLU A 153 -44.56 -15.94 19.96
C GLU A 153 -43.69 -14.73 19.55
N LEU A 154 -44.10 -13.51 19.87
CA LEU A 154 -43.32 -12.29 19.61
C LEU A 154 -41.99 -12.28 20.36
N ILE A 155 -41.97 -12.75 21.61
CA ILE A 155 -40.74 -12.83 22.42
C ILE A 155 -39.80 -13.93 21.90
N GLU A 156 -40.34 -15.09 21.51
CA GLU A 156 -39.54 -16.15 20.88
C GLU A 156 -38.91 -15.67 19.57
N SER A 157 -39.67 -14.97 18.74
CA SER A 157 -39.16 -14.31 17.53
C SER A 157 -38.07 -13.28 17.84
N SER A 158 -38.25 -12.48 18.89
CA SER A 158 -37.24 -11.51 19.34
C SER A 158 -35.94 -12.18 19.79
N ILE A 159 -36.02 -13.31 20.50
CA ILE A 159 -34.84 -14.09 20.91
C ILE A 159 -34.09 -14.61 19.67
N VAL A 160 -34.81 -15.13 18.67
CA VAL A 160 -34.20 -15.57 17.41
C VAL A 160 -33.47 -14.42 16.72
N ALA A 161 -34.12 -13.26 16.57
CA ALA A 161 -33.52 -12.09 15.93
C ALA A 161 -32.27 -11.57 16.66
N VAL A 162 -32.26 -11.63 18.00
CA VAL A 162 -31.08 -11.25 18.81
C VAL A 162 -29.93 -12.24 18.62
N ASN A 163 -30.21 -13.55 18.55
CA ASN A 163 -29.18 -14.55 18.30
C ASN A 163 -28.57 -14.39 16.90
N GLU A 164 -29.39 -14.16 15.87
CA GLU A 164 -28.92 -13.85 14.51
C GLU A 164 -28.07 -12.57 14.49
N GLY A 165 -28.48 -11.55 15.26
CA GLY A 165 -27.70 -10.32 15.44
C GLY A 165 -26.34 -10.57 16.09
N SER A 166 -26.28 -11.41 17.12
CA SER A 166 -25.04 -11.80 17.80
C SER A 166 -24.09 -12.55 16.85
N ASP A 167 -24.61 -13.47 16.04
CA ASP A 167 -23.82 -14.20 15.04
C ASP A 167 -23.27 -13.25 13.97
N ALA A 168 -24.07 -12.29 13.52
CA ALA A 168 -23.62 -11.26 12.59
C ALA A 168 -22.48 -10.41 13.18
N MET A 169 -22.59 -10.01 14.46
CA MET A 169 -21.53 -9.24 15.15
C MET A 169 -20.25 -10.04 15.34
N SER A 170 -20.34 -11.36 15.59
CA SER A 170 -19.19 -12.26 15.63
C SER A 170 -18.43 -12.27 14.30
N ARG A 171 -19.16 -12.37 13.18
CA ARG A 171 -18.56 -12.30 11.83
C ARG A 171 -17.93 -10.94 11.52
N VAL A 172 -18.55 -9.84 11.99
CA VAL A 172 -17.97 -8.49 11.87
C VAL A 172 -16.66 -8.39 12.67
N THR A 173 -16.62 -8.95 13.87
CA THR A 173 -15.40 -8.99 14.70
C THR A 173 -14.25 -9.69 13.97
N GLU A 174 -14.50 -10.88 13.43
CA GLU A 174 -13.48 -11.63 12.66
C GLU A 174 -13.00 -10.85 11.42
N ALA A 175 -13.91 -10.16 10.72
CA ALA A 175 -13.56 -9.32 9.58
C ALA A 175 -12.68 -8.12 9.98
N LEU A 176 -12.98 -7.47 11.11
CA LEU A 176 -12.19 -6.37 11.65
C LEU A 176 -10.80 -6.83 12.08
N GLU A 177 -10.68 -7.99 12.72
CA GLU A 177 -9.40 -8.59 13.10
C GLU A 177 -8.53 -8.90 11.88
N LYS A 178 -9.10 -9.53 10.84
CA LYS A 178 -8.40 -9.75 9.56
C LYS A 178 -7.96 -8.45 8.91
N THR A 179 -8.80 -7.42 8.97
CA THR A 179 -8.47 -6.08 8.45
C THR A 179 -7.29 -5.49 9.22
N GLY A 180 -7.26 -5.64 10.55
CA GLY A 180 -6.12 -5.24 11.39
C GLY A 180 -4.83 -5.99 11.04
N TYR A 181 -4.91 -7.30 10.80
CA TYR A 181 -3.78 -8.10 10.33
C TYR A 181 -3.24 -7.60 8.98
N TYR A 182 -4.11 -7.30 8.01
CA TYR A 182 -3.70 -6.76 6.72
C TYR A 182 -3.08 -5.36 6.86
N ALA A 183 -3.65 -4.49 7.69
CA ALA A 183 -3.08 -3.18 8.00
C ALA A 183 -1.65 -3.32 8.55
N GLY A 184 -1.42 -4.22 9.52
CA GLY A 184 -0.09 -4.48 10.07
C GLY A 184 0.93 -4.95 9.01
N ASN A 185 0.52 -5.80 8.08
CA ASN A 185 1.37 -6.21 6.96
C ASN A 185 1.72 -5.05 6.04
N VAL A 186 0.77 -4.15 5.74
CA VAL A 186 1.05 -2.96 4.93
C VAL A 186 2.07 -2.07 5.64
N THR A 187 1.93 -1.82 6.95
CA THR A 187 2.91 -1.05 7.73
C THR A 187 4.31 -1.66 7.62
N SER A 188 4.43 -2.98 7.81
CA SER A 188 5.72 -3.67 7.70
C SER A 188 6.32 -3.54 6.30
N ARG A 189 5.52 -3.68 5.24
CA ARG A 189 6.01 -3.50 3.86
C ARG A 189 6.42 -2.05 3.57
N MET A 190 5.75 -1.06 4.15
CA MET A 190 6.15 0.34 4.01
C MET A 190 7.49 0.62 4.70
N THR A 191 7.76 0.00 5.86
CA THR A 191 9.07 0.10 6.51
C THR A 191 10.18 -0.48 5.64
N VAL A 192 9.97 -1.67 5.05
CA VAL A 192 10.95 -2.27 4.12
C VAL A 192 11.15 -1.40 2.89
N LEU A 193 10.09 -0.84 2.32
CA LEU A 193 10.19 0.06 1.17
C LEU A 193 11.01 1.30 1.49
N VAL A 194 10.85 1.88 2.67
CA VAL A 194 11.65 3.03 3.12
C VAL A 194 13.14 2.66 3.18
N GLU A 195 13.48 1.50 3.75
CA GLU A 195 14.87 1.01 3.81
C GLU A 195 15.46 0.75 2.42
N GLU A 196 14.68 0.17 1.50
CA GLU A 196 15.09 -0.04 0.10
C GLU A 196 15.37 1.28 -0.62
N VAL A 197 14.54 2.30 -0.39
CA VAL A 197 14.71 3.64 -0.98
C VAL A 197 15.94 4.34 -0.42
N GLU A 198 16.25 4.21 0.87
CA GLU A 198 17.51 4.72 1.45
C GLU A 198 18.73 4.07 0.78
N GLY A 199 18.68 2.75 0.56
CA GLY A 199 19.71 2.04 -0.19
C GLY A 199 19.85 2.53 -1.64
N GLN A 200 18.73 2.82 -2.30
CA GLN A 200 18.71 3.37 -3.65
C GLN A 200 19.35 4.77 -3.72
N THR A 201 19.07 5.64 -2.75
CA THR A 201 19.70 6.96 -2.64
C THR A 201 21.22 6.86 -2.47
N ALA A 202 21.70 5.90 -1.65
CA ALA A 202 23.14 5.66 -1.51
C ALA A 202 23.78 5.17 -2.83
N ALA A 203 23.13 4.26 -3.55
CA ALA A 203 23.61 3.79 -4.85
C ALA A 203 23.65 4.91 -5.90
N ILE A 204 22.65 5.79 -5.91
CA ILE A 204 22.61 6.97 -6.78
C ILE A 204 23.78 7.91 -6.50
N ALA A 205 24.14 8.14 -5.23
CA ALA A 205 25.29 8.95 -4.86
C ALA A 205 26.60 8.37 -5.43
N GLN A 206 26.77 7.04 -5.38
CA GLN A 206 27.93 6.36 -5.98
C GLN A 206 27.96 6.47 -7.51
N VAL A 207 26.79 6.39 -8.17
CA VAL A 207 26.69 6.58 -9.61
C VAL A 207 27.09 8.00 -9.99
N ASN A 208 26.66 9.02 -9.25
CA ASN A 208 27.06 10.41 -9.47
C ASN A 208 28.58 10.61 -9.36
N GLU A 209 29.22 10.00 -8.35
CA GLU A 209 30.68 10.03 -8.23
C GLU A 209 31.36 9.39 -9.45
N GLY A 210 30.84 8.26 -9.94
CA GLY A 210 31.35 7.62 -11.16
C GLY A 210 31.17 8.48 -12.42
N ILE A 211 30.07 9.22 -12.51
CA ILE A 211 29.81 10.17 -13.60
C ILE A 211 30.82 11.32 -13.57
N GLU A 212 31.12 11.88 -12.39
CA GLU A 212 32.13 12.93 -12.24
C GLU A 212 33.52 12.44 -12.68
N GLN A 213 33.90 11.21 -12.31
CA GLN A 213 35.16 10.60 -12.75
C GLN A 213 35.21 10.42 -14.27
N ILE A 214 34.13 9.95 -14.89
CA ILE A 214 34.04 9.81 -16.35
C ILE A 214 34.15 11.19 -17.01
N SER A 215 33.47 12.20 -16.47
CA SER A 215 33.53 13.57 -16.98
C SER A 215 34.96 14.11 -17.00
N ALA A 216 35.72 13.88 -15.91
CA ALA A 216 37.13 14.28 -15.84
C ALA A 216 38.01 13.57 -16.89
N VAL A 217 37.75 12.29 -17.16
CA VAL A 217 38.45 11.53 -18.22
C VAL A 217 38.09 12.06 -19.61
N VAL A 218 36.82 12.41 -19.84
CA VAL A 218 36.35 12.99 -21.10
C VAL A 218 37.03 14.34 -21.36
N GLU A 219 37.10 15.22 -20.37
CA GLU A 219 37.82 16.49 -20.47
C GLU A 219 39.31 16.28 -20.76
N THR A 220 39.94 15.34 -20.04
CA THR A 220 41.35 15.00 -20.25
C THR A 220 41.61 14.46 -21.66
N ASN A 221 40.73 13.59 -22.17
CA ASN A 221 40.82 13.05 -23.52
C ASN A 221 40.68 14.15 -24.57
N SER A 222 39.75 15.09 -24.38
CA SER A 222 39.57 16.23 -25.28
C SER A 222 40.83 17.10 -25.32
N ALA A 223 41.33 17.52 -24.15
CA ALA A 223 42.54 18.35 -24.04
C ALA A 223 43.78 17.65 -24.63
N THR A 224 43.99 16.38 -24.28
CA THR A 224 45.15 15.60 -24.77
C THR A 224 45.06 15.39 -26.28
N SER A 225 43.85 15.23 -26.84
CA SER A 225 43.64 15.11 -28.28
C SER A 225 44.00 16.40 -29.01
N GLU A 226 43.57 17.55 -28.50
CA GLU A 226 43.93 18.85 -29.09
C GLU A 226 45.44 19.08 -29.06
N GLU A 227 46.10 18.78 -27.93
CA GLU A 227 47.56 18.86 -27.82
C GLU A 227 48.28 17.91 -28.79
N CYS A 228 47.79 16.67 -28.92
CA CYS A 228 48.35 15.67 -29.83
C CYS A 228 48.21 16.08 -31.30
N ALA A 229 47.07 16.68 -31.68
CA ALA A 229 46.86 17.22 -33.02
C ALA A 229 47.84 18.36 -33.30
N ALA A 230 47.97 19.34 -32.39
CA ALA A 230 48.89 20.47 -32.54
C ALA A 230 50.37 20.02 -32.63
N ALA A 231 50.80 19.10 -31.76
CA ALA A 231 52.16 18.56 -31.78
C ALA A 231 52.44 17.78 -33.07
N SER A 232 51.44 17.10 -33.62
CA SER A 232 51.56 16.37 -34.88
C SER A 232 51.68 17.30 -36.08
N GLU A 233 50.90 18.39 -36.12
CA GLU A 233 51.06 19.43 -37.14
C GLU A 233 52.46 20.06 -37.11
N GLU A 234 52.98 20.33 -35.92
CA GLU A 234 54.35 20.83 -35.75
C GLU A 234 55.40 19.81 -36.24
N LEU A 235 55.25 18.53 -35.89
CA LEU A 235 56.15 17.46 -36.36
C LEU A 235 56.12 17.32 -37.89
N SER A 236 54.94 17.37 -38.51
CA SER A 236 54.79 17.28 -39.97
C SER A 236 55.46 18.49 -40.65
N SER A 237 55.28 19.70 -40.09
CA SER A 237 55.95 20.92 -40.54
C SER A 237 57.48 20.83 -40.45
N GLN A 238 58.02 20.40 -39.29
CA GLN A 238 59.45 20.23 -39.08
C GLN A 238 60.06 19.17 -40.01
N ALA A 239 59.35 18.05 -40.23
CA ALA A 239 59.76 17.02 -41.18
C ALA A 239 59.83 17.55 -42.63
N GLY A 240 58.85 18.36 -43.03
CA GLY A 240 58.85 19.06 -44.33
C GLY A 240 60.02 20.03 -44.49
N LEU A 241 60.33 20.78 -43.43
CA LEU A 241 61.45 21.73 -43.39
C LEU A 241 62.80 20.99 -43.50
N LEU A 242 62.95 19.88 -42.78
CA LEU A 242 64.13 19.01 -42.83
C LEU A 242 64.32 18.40 -44.23
N LYS A 243 63.24 17.97 -44.88
CA LYS A 243 63.26 17.46 -46.27
C LYS A 243 63.70 18.54 -47.26
N SER A 244 63.21 19.79 -47.11
CA SER A 244 63.64 20.93 -47.93
C SER A 244 65.12 21.27 -47.74
N LEU A 245 65.59 21.33 -46.48
CA LEU A 245 67.00 21.56 -46.15
C LEU A 245 67.89 20.50 -46.80
N MET A 246 67.52 19.23 -46.71
CA MET A 246 68.22 18.11 -47.33
C MET A 246 68.29 18.22 -48.86
N GLY A 247 67.24 18.70 -49.51
CA GLY A 247 67.22 18.95 -50.96
C GLY A 247 68.13 20.09 -51.42
N SER A 248 68.47 21.04 -50.52
CA SER A 248 69.34 22.18 -50.83
C SER A 248 70.84 21.85 -50.82
N PHE A 249 71.24 20.74 -50.20
CA PHE A 249 72.65 20.33 -50.15
C PHE A 249 73.14 19.82 -51.52
N LYS A 250 74.01 20.58 -52.18
CA LYS A 250 74.78 20.11 -53.35
C LYS A 250 75.94 19.22 -52.90
N ILE A 251 75.87 17.93 -53.22
CA ILE A 251 76.99 17.00 -53.01
C ILE A 251 77.97 17.16 -54.16
N LYS A 252 79.23 17.52 -53.88
CA LYS A 252 80.32 17.44 -54.88
C LYS A 252 80.52 15.96 -55.21
N GLY A 253 80.19 15.57 -56.45
CA GLY A 253 80.36 14.21 -56.93
C GLY A 253 81.79 13.73 -56.71
N ARG A 254 81.94 12.61 -56.02
CA ARG A 254 83.23 11.93 -55.83
C ARG A 254 83.44 11.04 -57.06
N ARG A 255 84.53 11.32 -57.79
CA ARG A 255 85.08 10.51 -58.88
C ARG A 255 85.29 9.06 -58.45
#